data_AF-A0A833GRL4-F1
#
_entry.id   AF-A0A833GRL4-F1
#
_cell.length_a   1.000
_cell.length_b   1.000
_cell.length_c   1.000
_cell.angle_alpha   90.00
_cell.angle_beta   90.00
_cell.angle_gamma   90.00
#
_symmetry.space_group_name_H-M   'P 1'
#
loop_
_entity.id
_entity.type
_entity.pdbx_description
1 polymer ?
#
loop_
_entity_poly.entity_id
_entity_poly.type
_entity_poly.pdbx_seq_one_letter_code
_entity_poly.pdbx_strand_id
1 'polypeptide(L)' 'MQIHSAIPALRAALKNRGRIVFVPTMGNLHAGHISLMEQARAHGDTV' A
#
# COMPACT_ATOMS: atom_id res chain seq x y z
N MET A 1 -6.61 6.00 -5.12
CA MET A 1 -6.80 4.77 -4.32
C MET A 1 -7.37 3.70 -5.24
N GLN A 2 -6.72 2.54 -5.34
CA GLN A 2 -7.17 1.41 -6.16
C GLN A 2 -7.34 0.19 -5.25
N ILE A 3 -8.40 -0.60 -5.43
CA ILE A 3 -8.64 -1.84 -4.67
C ILE A 3 -8.49 -3.02 -5.63
N HIS A 4 -7.62 -3.96 -5.29
CA HIS A 4 -7.36 -5.16 -6.08
C HIS A 4 -7.63 -6.40 -5.23
N SER A 5 -8.58 -7.25 -5.66
CA SER A 5 -8.92 -8.51 -4.97
C SER A 5 -8.24 -9.74 -5.58
N ALA A 6 -7.56 -9.58 -6.72
CA ALA A 6 -6.88 -10.66 -7.43
C ALA A 6 -5.38 -10.36 -7.61
N ILE A 7 -4.54 -11.38 -7.41
CA ILE A 7 -3.08 -11.27 -7.50
C ILE A 7 -2.62 -10.75 -8.87
N PRO A 8 -3.12 -11.24 -10.03
CA PRO A 8 -2.68 -10.73 -11.33
C PRO A 8 -2.98 -9.25 -11.53
N ALA A 9 -4.11 -8.76 -11.01
CA ALA A 9 -4.51 -7.36 -11.10
C ALA A 9 -3.58 -6.46 -10.28
N LEU A 10 -3.23 -6.87 -9.05
CA LEU A 10 -2.27 -6.15 -8.21
C LEU A 10 -0.88 -6.08 -8.88
N ARG A 11 -0.40 -7.21 -9.42
CA ARG A 11 0.89 -7.25 -10.14
C ARG A 11 0.91 -6.32 -11.35
N ALA A 12 -0.17 -6.28 -12.13
CA ALA A 12 -0.28 -5.38 -13.27
C ALA A 12 -0.27 -3.90 -12.85
N ALA A 13 -0.99 -3.55 -11.78
CA ALA A 13 -1.05 -2.18 -11.26
C ALA A 13 0.28 -1.66 -10.70
N LEU A 14 1.11 -2.57 -10.17
CA LEU A 14 2.42 -2.24 -9.57
C LEU A 14 3.58 -2.28 -10.58
N LYS A 15 3.40 -2.86 -11.77
CA LYS A 15 4.48 -3.14 -12.74
C LYS A 15 5.37 -1.94 -13.10
N ASN A 16 4.80 -0.74 -13.15
CA ASN A 16 5.49 0.50 -13.55
C ASN A 16 5.45 1.57 -12.45
N ARG A 17 5.32 1.16 -11.19
CA ARG A 17 5.37 2.07 -10.04
C ARG A 17 6.81 2.25 -9.58
N GLY A 18 7.07 3.36 -8.88
CA GLY A 18 8.36 3.64 -8.25
C GLY A 18 8.61 2.71 -7.05
N ARG A 19 9.40 3.16 -6.06
CA ARG A 19 9.67 2.37 -4.86
C ARG A 19 8.37 2.12 -4.08
N ILE A 20 8.00 0.86 -3.96
CA ILE A 20 6.78 0.43 -3.25
C ILE A 20 7.10 0.21 -1.77
N VAL A 21 6.24 0.72 -0.89
CA VAL A 21 6.30 0.49 0.56
C VAL A 21 5.02 -0.24 0.97
N PHE A 22 5.17 -1.33 1.72
CA PHE A 22 4.07 -2.23 2.02
C PHE A 22 3.67 -2.16 3.50
N VAL A 23 2.38 -1.93 3.75
CA VAL A 23 1.79 -1.92 5.10
C VAL A 23 0.69 -3.01 5.15
N PRO A 24 1.04 -4.26 5.53
CA PRO A 24 0.05 -5.33 5.66
C PRO A 24 -0.84 -5.12 6.89
N THR A 25 -2.15 -5.27 6.74
CA THR A 25 -3.13 -5.22 7.84
C THR A 25 -4.20 -6.29 7.67
N MET A 26 -4.98 -6.55 8.72
CA MET A 26 -6.16 -7.42 8.67
C MET A 26 -7.48 -6.65 8.50
N GLY A 27 -7.42 -5.33 8.24
CA GLY A 27 -8.60 -4.45 8.22
C GLY A 27 -8.93 -3.84 9.59
N ASN A 28 -10.17 -3.36 9.75
CA ASN A 28 -10.64 -2.61 10.93
C ASN A 28 -9.69 -1.46 11.34
N LEU A 29 -9.48 -0.53 10.40
CA LEU A 29 -8.44 0.49 10.51
C LEU A 29 -8.74 1.51 11.62
N HIS A 30 -7.68 1.98 12.27
CA HIS A 30 -7.72 2.98 13.34
C HIS A 30 -6.41 3.80 13.30
N ALA A 31 -6.25 4.76 14.22
CA ALA A 31 -5.14 5.72 14.20
C ALA A 31 -3.74 5.07 14.09
N GLY A 32 -3.52 3.90 14.70
CA GLY A 32 -2.26 3.18 14.59
C GLY A 32 -1.92 2.79 13.15
N HIS A 33 -2.90 2.31 12.39
CA HIS A 33 -2.72 1.98 10.97
C HIS A 33 -2.44 3.23 10.12
N ILE A 34 -3.09 4.35 10.43
CA ILE A 34 -2.86 5.62 9.73
C ILE A 34 -1.43 6.12 9.97
N SER A 35 -0.93 6.03 11.21
CA SER A 35 0.45 6.40 11.53
C SER A 35 1.47 5.55 10.75
N LEU A 36 1.23 4.24 10.58
CA LEU A 36 2.08 3.39 9.73
C LEU A 36 2.03 3.83 8.26
N MET A 37 0.85 4.21 7.74
CA MET A 37 0.72 4.73 6.38
C MET A 37 1.41 6.08 6.18
N GLU A 38 1.37 6.96 7.18
CA GLU A 38 2.10 8.24 7.17
C GLU A 38 3.61 8.02 7.12
N GLN A 39 4.13 7.11 7.96
CA GLN A 39 5.55 6.74 7.94
C GLN A 39 5.94 6.11 6.59
N ALA A 40 5.12 5.22 6.05
CA ALA A 40 5.38 4.53 4.78
C ALA A 40 5.60 5.51 3.61
N ARG A 41 4.88 6.64 3.58
CA ARG A 41 5.02 7.67 2.55
C ARG A 41 6.39 8.33 2.53
N ALA A 42 7.12 8.33 3.64
CA ALA A 42 8.48 8.86 3.71
C ALA A 42 9.53 7.90 3.10
N HIS A 43 9.18 6.65 2.82
CA HIS A 43 10.13 5.60 2.44
C HIS A 43 10.06 5.17 0.97
N GLY A 44 9.16 5.74 0.16
CA GLY A 44 9.03 5.43 -1.25
C GLY A 44 7.92 6.21 -1.96
N ASP A 45 7.70 5.90 -3.23
CA ASP A 45 6.82 6.65 -4.13
C ASP A 45 5.38 6.11 -4.14
N THR A 46 5.21 4.85 -3.74
CA THR A 46 3.92 4.14 -3.80
C THR A 46 3.66 3.40 -2.49
N VAL A 47 2.53 3.72 -1.85
CA VAL A 47 1.96 3.04 -0.68
C VAL A 47 0.61 2.42 -1.02
#